data_AF-A0A7X3V211-F1
#
_entry.id   AF-A0A7X3V211-F1
#
_cell.length_a   1.000
_cell.length_b   1.000
_cell.length_c   1.000
_cell.angle_alpha   90.00
_cell.angle_beta   90.00
_cell.angle_gamma   90.00
#
_symmetry.space_group_name_H-M   'P 1'
#
loop_
_entity.id
_entity.type
_entity.pdbx_description
1 polymer ?
#
loop_
_entity_poly.entity_id
_entity_poly.type
_entity_poly.pdbx_seq_one_letter_code
_entity_poly.pdbx_strand_id
1 'polypeptide(L)'
;MHETDLLVHAGRGAGPPGRRGIRRGLRIVLFGAGSTALAGLAMACHESLTQVDSRVVAPATRPALNIASGLPRLADLVTGEARDTGEAVLGRWEDSWNMALAAGSRLRAGIYGSAAGWDLAFDTTSARAAIEAIHTTIAEIEGVAHPLPPHLSRQLAEARRLLGAAETARDEGDVTESVLATLRSADALRGTTPRMVALGLVESAEHALAAAAQEAPDSGPTGHARARRLTEWARSAVDMGDYEKAIQRGYYACRLLGVDIR
;
A
#
# COMPACT_ATOMS: atom_id res chain seq x y z
N MET A 1 22.18 56.66 -27.48
CA MET A 1 21.04 57.50 -27.06
C MET A 1 19.80 56.61 -27.00
N HIS A 2 19.05 56.76 -25.91
CA HIS A 2 17.84 56.05 -25.47
C HIS A 2 18.00 54.76 -24.67
N GLU A 3 18.23 55.01 -23.37
CA GLU A 3 17.59 54.36 -22.21
C GLU A 3 16.12 53.99 -22.43
N THR A 4 15.69 52.85 -21.91
CA THR A 4 14.42 52.77 -21.15
C THR A 4 14.50 51.66 -20.11
N ASP A 5 14.57 52.08 -18.85
CA ASP A 5 14.39 51.29 -17.64
C ASP A 5 12.95 50.77 -17.49
N LEU A 6 12.79 49.54 -16.98
CA LEU A 6 11.54 49.06 -16.40
C LEU A 6 11.83 48.36 -15.06
N LEU A 7 11.74 49.16 -14.00
CA LEU A 7 11.68 48.74 -12.60
C LEU A 7 10.26 48.27 -12.26
N VAL A 8 10.11 47.02 -11.82
CA VAL A 8 8.87 46.48 -11.27
C VAL A 8 8.89 46.59 -9.74
N HIS A 9 7.88 47.30 -9.23
CA HIS A 9 7.64 47.57 -7.82
C HIS A 9 7.29 46.32 -7.01
N ALA A 10 7.96 46.18 -5.86
CA ALA A 10 7.60 45.27 -4.78
C ALA A 10 6.37 45.79 -4.00
N GLY A 11 5.30 45.00 -3.99
CA GLY A 11 4.12 45.21 -3.14
C GLY A 11 4.21 44.38 -1.85
N ARG A 12 4.43 45.05 -0.72
CA ARG A 12 4.23 44.53 0.65
C ARG A 12 2.74 44.61 1.00
N GLY A 13 2.15 43.51 1.51
CA GLY A 13 0.77 43.50 1.98
C GLY A 13 0.51 42.53 3.13
N ALA A 14 0.26 43.12 4.31
CA ALA A 14 -0.65 42.70 5.38
C ALA A 14 -0.47 41.32 6.07
N GLY A 15 0.01 41.37 7.32
CA GLY A 15 -0.12 40.29 8.30
C GLY A 15 -1.51 40.22 8.96
N PRO A 16 -1.94 39.05 9.47
CA PRO A 16 -3.19 38.92 10.19
C PRO A 16 -3.06 39.19 11.71
N PRO A 17 -4.14 39.68 12.36
CA PRO A 17 -4.14 40.14 13.74
C PRO A 17 -4.32 39.03 14.78
N GLY A 18 -3.79 39.29 15.97
CA GLY A 18 -3.80 38.41 17.13
C GLY A 18 -5.19 38.07 17.67
N ARG A 19 -5.32 36.82 18.15
CA ARG A 19 -6.47 36.35 18.91
C ARG A 19 -6.22 36.52 20.41
N ARG A 20 -6.98 37.46 20.98
CA ARG A 20 -7.15 37.68 22.42
C ARG A 20 -7.89 36.51 23.07
N GLY A 21 -7.50 36.21 24.30
CA GLY A 21 -8.06 35.15 25.11
C GLY A 21 -9.50 35.40 25.55
N ILE A 22 -10.20 34.29 25.80
CA ILE A 22 -11.45 34.25 26.53
C ILE A 22 -11.25 33.26 27.69
N ARG A 23 -11.10 33.80 28.89
CA ARG A 23 -11.30 33.07 30.14
C ARG A 23 -12.79 32.73 30.25
N ARG A 24 -13.14 31.44 30.31
CA ARG A 24 -14.47 30.99 30.77
C ARG A 24 -14.28 30.17 32.03
N GLY A 25 -14.94 30.63 33.10
CA GLY A 25 -14.88 30.03 34.42
C GLY A 25 -15.55 28.66 34.46
N LEU A 26 -14.86 27.75 35.13
CA LEU A 26 -15.37 26.44 35.54
C LEU A 26 -16.27 26.67 36.77
N ARG A 27 -17.59 26.63 36.58
CA ARG A 27 -18.55 26.51 37.69
C ARG A 27 -18.83 25.03 37.90
N ILE A 28 -18.34 24.52 39.03
CA ILE A 28 -18.72 23.24 39.62
C ILE A 28 -20.17 23.36 40.09
N VAL A 29 -21.06 22.51 39.57
CA VAL A 29 -22.36 22.21 40.17
C VAL A 29 -22.44 20.69 40.31
N LEU A 30 -22.14 20.22 41.51
CA LEU A 30 -22.60 18.95 42.05
C LEU A 30 -24.06 19.13 42.45
N PHE A 31 -24.96 18.26 41.99
CA PHE A 31 -26.11 17.75 42.77
C PHE A 31 -26.93 16.78 41.91
N GLY A 32 -27.28 15.62 42.47
CA GLY A 32 -28.54 14.95 42.16
C GLY A 32 -28.41 13.47 41.85
N ALA A 33 -28.60 12.66 42.89
CA ALA A 33 -28.79 11.23 42.82
C ALA A 33 -30.00 10.86 41.94
N GLY A 34 -29.81 9.82 41.12
CA GLY A 34 -30.84 9.21 40.28
C GLY A 34 -30.41 7.81 39.89
N SER A 35 -30.26 6.93 40.88
CA SER A 35 -30.08 5.49 40.67
C SER A 35 -31.42 4.87 40.32
N THR A 36 -31.61 4.42 39.07
CA THR A 36 -32.40 3.23 38.76
C THR A 36 -32.17 2.74 37.33
N ALA A 37 -31.84 1.45 37.24
CA ALA A 37 -32.01 0.55 36.11
C ALA A 37 -31.15 0.77 34.85
N LEU A 38 -29.92 0.23 34.85
CA LEU A 38 -29.22 -0.23 33.65
C LEU A 38 -28.14 -1.27 34.00
N ALA A 39 -28.54 -2.35 34.66
CA ALA A 39 -27.69 -3.52 34.90
C ALA A 39 -28.33 -4.72 34.18
N GLY A 40 -28.01 -4.91 32.90
CA GLY A 40 -28.61 -6.01 32.13
C GLY A 40 -28.16 -6.22 30.69
N LEU A 41 -27.09 -5.55 30.20
CA LEU A 41 -26.59 -5.76 28.82
C LEU A 41 -25.05 -5.76 28.67
N ALA A 42 -24.31 -5.99 29.76
CA ALA A 42 -22.83 -6.06 29.72
C ALA A 42 -22.27 -7.50 29.74
N MET A 43 -23.10 -8.52 29.49
CA MET A 43 -22.68 -9.93 29.38
C MET A 43 -22.77 -10.51 27.97
N ALA A 44 -22.88 -9.65 26.94
CA ALA A 44 -22.67 -10.08 25.56
C ALA A 44 -21.18 -9.88 25.20
N CYS A 45 -20.44 -10.99 25.23
CA CYS A 45 -19.19 -11.17 24.51
C CYS A 45 -17.99 -10.31 24.93
N HIS A 46 -17.49 -10.55 26.14
CA HIS A 46 -16.06 -10.43 26.41
C HIS A 46 -15.31 -11.60 25.74
N GLU A 47 -15.49 -11.76 24.42
CA GLU A 47 -14.66 -12.66 23.61
C GLU A 47 -13.31 -11.94 23.51
N SER A 48 -12.41 -12.29 24.44
CA SER A 48 -11.20 -11.51 24.67
C SER A 48 -10.42 -11.38 23.36
N LEU A 49 -10.22 -10.13 22.92
CA LEU A 49 -9.37 -9.77 21.78
C LEU A 49 -7.94 -10.33 21.91
N THR A 50 -7.56 -10.76 23.11
CA THR A 50 -6.32 -11.45 23.46
C THR A 50 -6.27 -12.93 23.07
N GLN A 51 -7.38 -13.56 22.67
CA GLN A 51 -7.42 -14.98 22.29
C GLN A 51 -7.25 -15.27 20.80
N VAL A 52 -7.09 -14.23 19.96
CA VAL A 52 -6.36 -14.43 18.69
C VAL A 52 -4.91 -14.49 19.09
N ASP A 53 -4.46 -15.71 19.41
CA ASP A 53 -3.14 -16.03 19.94
C ASP A 53 -2.07 -15.22 19.20
N SER A 54 -1.55 -14.18 19.85
CA SER A 54 -0.44 -13.34 19.34
C SER A 54 0.84 -14.16 19.14
N ARG A 55 0.82 -15.42 19.56
CA ARG A 55 1.86 -16.44 19.37
C ARG A 55 1.80 -17.13 18.00
N VAL A 56 0.72 -16.94 17.23
CA VAL A 56 0.62 -17.44 15.85
C VAL A 56 0.74 -16.27 14.89
N VAL A 57 1.92 -15.66 14.87
CA VAL A 57 2.48 -15.16 13.62
C VAL A 57 2.75 -16.43 12.83
N ALA A 58 1.90 -16.78 11.87
CA ALA A 58 2.14 -17.96 11.05
C ALA A 58 3.57 -17.85 10.51
N PRO A 59 4.39 -18.91 10.55
CA PRO A 59 5.74 -18.86 9.97
C PRO A 59 5.78 -18.27 8.56
N ALA A 60 4.67 -18.37 7.82
CA ALA A 60 4.41 -17.77 6.52
C ALA A 60 4.36 -16.23 6.46
N THR A 61 4.10 -15.52 7.56
CA THR A 61 3.97 -14.05 7.57
C THR A 61 5.28 -13.32 7.91
N ARG A 62 6.25 -14.01 8.52
CA ARG A 62 7.58 -13.46 8.83
C ARG A 62 8.39 -13.05 7.59
N PRO A 63 8.43 -13.84 6.50
CA PRO A 63 9.18 -13.46 5.30
C PRO A 63 8.66 -12.16 4.69
N ALA A 64 7.33 -12.01 4.58
CA ALA A 64 6.72 -10.80 3.99
C ALA A 64 7.13 -9.51 4.73
N LEU A 65 7.22 -9.55 6.06
CA LEU A 65 7.56 -8.41 6.92
C LEU A 65 8.97 -7.84 6.69
N ASN A 66 9.90 -8.65 6.19
CA ASN A 66 11.30 -8.24 5.99
C ASN A 66 11.61 -7.69 4.58
N ILE A 67 10.65 -7.65 3.66
CA ILE A 67 10.87 -7.31 2.24
C ILE A 67 10.82 -5.78 1.97
N ALA A 68 10.56 -4.96 2.98
CA ALA A 68 10.12 -3.57 2.78
C ALA A 68 11.23 -2.53 2.53
N SER A 69 12.52 -2.85 2.68
CA SER A 69 13.60 -1.88 2.55
C SER A 69 14.35 -2.05 1.22
N GLY A 70 14.24 -1.09 0.30
CA GLY A 70 15.25 -0.91 -0.75
C GLY A 70 14.79 -0.84 -2.20
N LEU A 71 13.49 -0.83 -2.50
CA LEU A 71 13.08 -0.64 -3.90
C LEU A 71 13.52 0.76 -4.39
N PRO A 72 14.23 0.84 -5.53
CA PRO A 72 14.71 2.11 -6.05
C PRO A 72 13.54 3.07 -6.29
N ARG A 73 13.73 4.35 -5.97
CA ARG A 73 12.76 5.39 -6.32
C ARG A 73 12.88 5.62 -7.80
N LEU A 74 11.80 5.36 -8.52
CA LEU A 74 11.85 5.32 -9.97
C LEU A 74 11.88 6.73 -10.56
N ALA A 75 11.46 7.75 -9.78
CA ALA A 75 11.66 9.16 -10.09
C ALA A 75 13.13 9.52 -10.42
N ASP A 76 14.09 8.74 -9.90
CA ASP A 76 15.51 8.95 -10.15
C ASP A 76 15.95 8.46 -11.56
N LEU A 77 15.07 7.80 -12.32
CA LEU A 77 15.35 7.25 -13.66
C LEU A 77 15.30 8.30 -14.79
N VAL A 78 14.72 9.48 -14.55
CA VAL A 78 14.45 10.48 -15.61
C VAL A 78 15.39 11.67 -15.48
N THR A 79 15.96 12.12 -16.60
CA THR A 79 16.85 13.29 -16.66
C THR A 79 16.48 14.22 -17.83
N GLY A 80 17.01 15.44 -17.82
CA GLY A 80 16.89 16.38 -18.94
C GLY A 80 15.55 17.14 -19.02
N GLU A 81 15.23 17.67 -20.22
CA GLU A 81 14.01 18.46 -20.45
C GLU A 81 12.72 17.62 -20.38
N ALA A 82 12.82 16.30 -20.59
CA ALA A 82 11.71 15.37 -20.41
C ALA A 82 11.42 15.03 -18.93
N ARG A 83 12.19 15.61 -18.00
CA ARG A 83 12.11 15.35 -16.55
C ARG A 83 10.72 15.61 -15.99
N ASP A 84 10.09 16.74 -16.31
CA ASP A 84 8.78 17.08 -15.74
C ASP A 84 7.69 16.07 -16.15
N THR A 85 7.72 15.62 -17.41
CA THR A 85 6.75 14.63 -17.91
C THR A 85 7.03 13.25 -17.32
N GLY A 86 8.30 12.84 -17.27
CA GLY A 86 8.69 11.56 -16.69
C GLY A 86 8.44 11.49 -15.18
N GLU A 87 8.77 12.55 -14.45
CA GLU A 87 8.46 12.70 -13.02
C GLU A 87 6.95 12.65 -12.78
N ALA A 88 6.13 13.29 -13.61
CA ALA A 88 4.68 13.21 -13.49
C ALA A 88 4.14 11.79 -13.75
N VAL A 89 4.66 11.08 -14.76
CA VAL A 89 4.26 9.70 -15.07
C VAL A 89 4.67 8.75 -13.95
N LEU A 90 5.92 8.84 -13.49
CA LEU A 90 6.46 8.01 -12.42
C LEU A 90 5.85 8.35 -11.07
N GLY A 91 5.56 9.62 -10.80
CA GLY A 91 4.80 10.06 -9.64
C GLY A 91 3.41 9.42 -9.62
N ARG A 92 2.68 9.45 -10.74
CA ARG A 92 1.38 8.75 -10.85
C ARG A 92 1.52 7.24 -10.68
N TRP A 93 2.60 6.63 -11.19
CA TRP A 93 2.88 5.22 -10.98
C TRP A 93 3.14 4.92 -9.50
N GLU A 94 3.90 5.75 -8.79
CA GLU A 94 4.14 5.63 -7.35
C GLU A 94 2.85 5.83 -6.55
N ASP A 95 2.08 6.86 -6.86
CA ASP A 95 0.79 7.17 -6.23
C ASP A 95 -0.24 6.06 -6.43
N SER A 96 -0.16 5.32 -7.54
CA SER A 96 -1.05 4.17 -7.80
C SER A 96 -1.01 3.12 -6.68
N TRP A 97 0.10 3.02 -5.96
CA TRP A 97 0.25 2.10 -4.84
C TRP A 97 -0.50 2.56 -3.60
N ASN A 98 -0.80 3.84 -3.49
CA ASN A 98 -1.59 4.40 -2.39
C ASN A 98 -3.10 4.29 -2.63
N MET A 99 -3.51 3.77 -3.79
CA MET A 99 -4.92 3.51 -4.15
C MET A 99 -5.37 2.10 -3.73
N ALA A 100 -6.67 1.82 -3.84
CA ALA A 100 -7.21 0.45 -3.81
C ALA A 100 -6.57 -0.42 -4.91
N LEU A 101 -6.39 -1.73 -4.67
CA LEU A 101 -5.54 -2.58 -5.53
C LEU A 101 -6.01 -2.58 -6.99
N ALA A 102 -7.31 -2.77 -7.21
CA ALA A 102 -7.88 -2.83 -8.54
C ALA A 102 -7.74 -1.49 -9.28
N ALA A 103 -7.88 -0.35 -8.58
CA ALA A 103 -7.74 0.97 -9.17
C ALA A 103 -6.27 1.28 -9.49
N GLY A 104 -5.35 0.99 -8.56
CA GLY A 104 -3.91 1.15 -8.76
C GLY A 104 -3.39 0.28 -9.89
N SER A 105 -3.79 -0.99 -9.94
CA SER A 105 -3.41 -1.93 -11.02
C SER A 105 -3.88 -1.43 -12.39
N ARG A 106 -5.13 -0.96 -12.51
CA ARG A 106 -5.62 -0.36 -13.77
C ARG A 106 -4.82 0.87 -14.19
N LEU A 107 -4.47 1.73 -13.23
CA LEU A 107 -3.65 2.92 -13.51
C LEU A 107 -2.26 2.52 -14.03
N ARG A 108 -1.59 1.56 -13.37
CA ARG A 108 -0.28 1.05 -13.83
C ARG A 108 -0.36 0.40 -15.20
N ALA A 109 -1.38 -0.42 -15.46
CA ALA A 109 -1.60 -1.01 -16.77
C ALA A 109 -1.76 0.07 -17.87
N GLY A 110 -2.50 1.15 -17.59
CA GLY A 110 -2.63 2.30 -18.48
C GLY A 110 -1.31 3.03 -18.72
N ILE A 111 -0.52 3.23 -17.66
CA ILE A 111 0.83 3.80 -17.74
C ILE A 111 1.71 2.94 -18.67
N TYR A 112 1.77 1.63 -18.45
CA TYR A 112 2.56 0.71 -19.30
C TYR A 112 2.06 0.67 -20.75
N GLY A 113 0.75 0.71 -20.97
CA GLY A 113 0.18 0.73 -22.33
C GLY A 113 0.44 2.04 -23.09
N SER A 114 0.67 3.15 -22.39
CA SER A 114 0.98 4.45 -22.99
C SER A 114 2.47 4.63 -23.32
N ALA A 115 3.33 3.68 -22.95
CA ALA A 115 4.77 3.87 -22.96
C ALA A 115 5.40 4.02 -24.35
N ALA A 116 4.76 3.49 -25.40
CA ALA A 116 5.20 3.68 -26.79
C ALA A 116 5.18 5.15 -27.24
N GLY A 117 4.44 6.02 -26.54
CA GLY A 117 4.39 7.47 -26.80
C GLY A 117 5.25 8.30 -25.85
N TRP A 118 6.05 7.67 -24.99
CA TRP A 118 6.91 8.37 -24.05
C TRP A 118 8.16 8.87 -24.78
N ASP A 119 8.22 10.16 -25.05
CA ASP A 119 9.47 10.85 -25.40
C ASP A 119 10.26 11.13 -24.11
N LEU A 120 10.61 10.06 -23.39
CA LEU A 120 11.34 10.14 -22.14
C LEU A 120 12.81 9.82 -22.39
N ALA A 121 13.65 10.82 -22.17
CA ALA A 121 15.09 10.60 -22.05
C ALA A 121 15.39 9.92 -20.71
N PHE A 122 15.53 8.60 -20.73
CA PHE A 122 15.95 7.82 -19.57
C PHE A 122 17.46 7.88 -19.39
N ASP A 123 17.91 8.07 -18.15
CA ASP A 123 19.34 7.92 -17.85
C ASP A 123 19.70 6.43 -17.76
N THR A 124 20.53 5.98 -18.70
CA THR A 124 21.06 4.60 -18.72
C THR A 124 21.81 4.23 -17.44
N THR A 125 22.41 5.21 -16.75
CA THR A 125 23.11 4.98 -15.48
C THR A 125 22.11 4.69 -14.36
N SER A 126 21.10 5.54 -14.19
CA SER A 126 20.00 5.29 -13.26
C SER A 126 19.23 3.99 -13.56
N ALA A 127 18.98 3.68 -14.84
CA ALA A 127 18.32 2.44 -15.24
C ALA A 127 19.12 1.20 -14.80
N ARG A 128 20.45 1.22 -15.00
CA ARG A 128 21.35 0.16 -14.52
C ARG A 128 21.31 0.04 -13.00
N ALA A 129 21.39 1.15 -12.28
CA ALA A 129 21.34 1.15 -10.82
C ALA A 129 20.01 0.58 -10.29
N ALA A 130 18.89 0.84 -10.97
CA ALA A 130 17.59 0.27 -10.61
C ALA A 130 17.53 -1.25 -10.84
N ILE A 131 18.06 -1.75 -11.97
CA ILE A 131 18.19 -3.19 -12.24
C ILE A 131 19.02 -3.87 -11.13
N GLU A 132 20.17 -3.31 -10.77
CA GLU A 132 21.05 -3.83 -9.70
C GLU A 132 20.36 -3.83 -8.32
N ALA A 133 19.59 -2.79 -8.01
CA ALA A 133 18.82 -2.72 -6.77
C ALA A 133 17.71 -3.78 -6.71
N ILE A 134 17.01 -4.02 -7.83
CA ILE A 134 16.00 -5.08 -7.93
C ILE A 134 16.65 -6.46 -7.79
N HIS A 135 17.79 -6.69 -8.45
CA HIS A 135 18.56 -7.94 -8.33
C HIS A 135 18.94 -8.21 -6.87
N THR A 136 19.49 -7.21 -6.19
CA THR A 136 19.87 -7.29 -4.76
C THR A 136 18.65 -7.60 -3.89
N THR A 137 17.54 -6.90 -4.11
CA THR A 137 16.29 -7.13 -3.37
C THR A 137 15.77 -8.56 -3.54
N ILE A 138 15.76 -9.10 -4.77
CA ILE A 138 15.35 -10.49 -5.04
C ILE A 138 16.24 -11.47 -4.26
N ALA A 139 17.57 -11.29 -4.32
CA ALA A 139 18.52 -12.15 -3.62
C ALA A 139 18.34 -12.09 -2.09
N GLU A 140 18.07 -10.92 -1.53
CA GLU A 140 17.76 -10.75 -0.11
C GLU A 140 16.48 -11.49 0.30
N ILE A 141 15.40 -11.36 -0.48
CA ILE A 141 14.13 -12.08 -0.22
C ILE A 141 14.36 -13.60 -0.21
N GLU A 142 15.15 -14.10 -1.16
CA GLU A 142 15.47 -15.53 -1.27
C GLU A 142 16.35 -16.03 -0.12
N GLY A 143 17.19 -15.16 0.43
CA GLY A 143 18.02 -15.46 1.60
C GLY A 143 17.24 -15.60 2.92
N VAL A 144 16.03 -15.01 3.03
CA VAL A 144 15.27 -14.90 4.30
C VAL A 144 14.42 -16.15 4.65
N ALA A 145 14.59 -17.25 3.91
CA ALA A 145 14.09 -18.63 4.16
C ALA A 145 12.82 -19.07 3.41
N HIS A 146 12.82 -20.37 3.08
CA HIS A 146 11.81 -21.13 2.35
C HIS A 146 11.01 -22.08 3.25
N PRO A 147 9.77 -22.45 2.88
CA PRO A 147 9.05 -22.07 1.66
C PRO A 147 8.20 -20.79 1.81
N LEU A 148 8.19 -19.96 0.76
CA LEU A 148 7.29 -18.81 0.65
C LEU A 148 5.85 -19.29 0.32
N PRO A 149 4.81 -18.57 0.75
CA PRO A 149 3.45 -18.75 0.25
C PRO A 149 3.40 -18.78 -1.30
N PRO A 150 2.52 -19.56 -1.94
CA PRO A 150 2.53 -19.70 -3.40
C PRO A 150 2.29 -18.38 -4.14
N HIS A 151 1.41 -17.50 -3.66
CA HIS A 151 1.21 -16.16 -4.23
C HIS A 151 2.48 -15.30 -4.19
N LEU A 152 3.23 -15.30 -3.07
CA LEU A 152 4.52 -14.59 -3.00
C LEU A 152 5.56 -15.23 -3.91
N SER A 153 5.58 -16.56 -3.98
CA SER A 153 6.47 -17.30 -4.89
C SER A 153 6.20 -16.94 -6.36
N ARG A 154 4.92 -16.80 -6.74
CA ARG A 154 4.51 -16.36 -8.09
C ARG A 154 4.96 -14.93 -8.38
N GLN A 155 4.76 -13.99 -7.45
CA GLN A 155 5.21 -12.61 -7.60
C GLN A 155 6.72 -12.52 -7.74
N LEU A 156 7.48 -13.26 -6.93
CA LEU A 156 8.93 -13.30 -7.01
C LEU A 156 9.43 -13.92 -8.33
N ALA A 157 8.79 -15.00 -8.79
CA ALA A 157 9.09 -15.59 -10.09
C ALA A 157 8.83 -14.63 -11.25
N GLU A 158 7.73 -13.87 -11.18
CA GLU A 158 7.40 -12.85 -12.17
C GLU A 158 8.40 -11.69 -12.13
N ALA A 159 8.79 -11.22 -10.95
CA ALA A 159 9.82 -10.21 -10.79
C ALA A 159 11.14 -10.62 -11.45
N ARG A 160 11.60 -11.87 -11.25
CA ARG A 160 12.81 -12.42 -11.91
C ARG A 160 12.68 -12.45 -13.42
N ARG A 161 11.55 -12.94 -13.93
CA ARG A 161 11.28 -13.01 -15.37
C ARG A 161 11.37 -11.62 -16.02
N LEU A 162 10.78 -10.62 -15.37
CA LEU A 162 10.79 -9.23 -15.82
C LEU A 162 12.17 -8.58 -15.68
N LEU A 163 12.94 -8.92 -14.65
CA LEU A 163 14.33 -8.47 -14.51
C LEU A 163 15.21 -9.00 -15.65
N GLY A 164 15.10 -10.28 -15.99
CA GLY A 164 15.85 -10.85 -17.13
C GLY A 164 15.44 -10.22 -18.48
N ALA A 165 14.18 -9.85 -18.65
CA ALA A 165 13.72 -9.08 -19.81
C ALA A 165 14.33 -7.68 -19.85
N ALA A 166 14.43 -7.01 -18.69
CA ALA A 166 15.05 -5.70 -18.58
C ALA A 166 16.55 -5.72 -18.95
N GLU A 167 17.26 -6.76 -18.51
CA GLU A 167 18.67 -6.98 -18.83
C GLU A 167 18.86 -7.27 -20.31
N THR A 168 18.02 -8.14 -20.89
CA THR A 168 18.07 -8.45 -22.33
C THR A 168 17.86 -7.20 -23.18
N ALA A 169 16.81 -6.42 -22.92
CA ALA A 169 16.54 -5.18 -23.64
C ALA A 169 17.67 -4.15 -23.50
N ARG A 170 18.28 -4.05 -22.31
CA ARG A 170 19.45 -3.20 -22.08
C ARG A 170 20.64 -3.62 -22.96
N ASP A 171 20.93 -4.91 -23.02
CA ASP A 171 22.07 -5.45 -23.76
C ASP A 171 21.85 -5.32 -25.28
N GLU A 172 20.60 -5.28 -25.74
CA GLU A 172 20.19 -4.96 -27.12
C GLU A 172 20.18 -3.45 -27.43
N GLY A 173 20.33 -2.59 -26.42
CA GLY A 173 20.30 -1.13 -26.56
C GLY A 173 18.89 -0.52 -26.60
N ASP A 174 17.83 -1.32 -26.34
CA ASP A 174 16.47 -0.82 -26.18
C ASP A 174 16.25 -0.30 -24.76
N VAL A 175 16.62 0.98 -24.56
CA VAL A 175 16.53 1.65 -23.26
C VAL A 175 15.08 1.72 -22.76
N THR A 176 14.12 1.95 -23.64
CA THR A 176 12.71 2.11 -23.27
C THR A 176 12.13 0.80 -22.76
N GLU A 177 12.32 -0.30 -23.49
CA GLU A 177 11.83 -1.61 -23.04
C GLU A 177 12.58 -2.07 -21.77
N SER A 178 13.88 -1.77 -21.66
CA SER A 178 14.64 -2.07 -20.44
C SER A 178 14.05 -1.37 -19.21
N VAL A 179 13.73 -0.08 -19.32
CA VAL A 179 13.10 0.67 -18.22
C VAL A 179 11.71 0.15 -17.92
N LEU A 180 10.88 -0.14 -18.94
CA LEU A 180 9.53 -0.67 -18.72
C LEU A 180 9.54 -2.03 -18.03
N ALA A 181 10.42 -2.93 -18.45
CA ALA A 181 10.61 -4.22 -17.81
C ALA A 181 11.11 -4.06 -16.36
N THR A 182 12.01 -3.10 -16.10
CA THR A 182 12.46 -2.73 -14.74
C THR A 182 11.29 -2.24 -13.88
N LEU A 183 10.44 -1.35 -14.41
CA LEU A 183 9.24 -0.84 -13.71
C LEU A 183 8.24 -1.96 -13.38
N ARG A 184 8.04 -2.90 -14.30
CA ARG A 184 7.15 -4.05 -14.08
C ARG A 184 7.76 -5.02 -13.06
N SER A 185 9.07 -5.25 -13.09
CA SER A 185 9.75 -6.07 -12.09
C SER A 185 9.61 -5.46 -10.68
N ALA A 186 9.80 -4.14 -10.57
CA ALA A 186 9.55 -3.41 -9.33
C ALA A 186 8.08 -3.49 -8.88
N ASP A 187 7.11 -3.50 -9.80
CA ASP A 187 5.68 -3.70 -9.49
C ASP A 187 5.43 -5.09 -8.88
N ALA A 188 5.96 -6.14 -9.51
CA ALA A 188 5.88 -7.50 -8.98
C ALA A 188 6.50 -7.61 -7.58
N LEU A 189 7.67 -7.00 -7.35
CA LEU A 189 8.29 -6.95 -6.02
C LEU A 189 7.47 -6.16 -5.01
N ARG A 190 6.91 -5.00 -5.38
CA ARG A 190 6.01 -4.24 -4.49
C ARG A 190 4.80 -5.06 -4.06
N GLY A 191 4.29 -5.93 -4.95
CA GLY A 191 3.25 -6.90 -4.65
C GLY A 191 3.59 -7.88 -3.51
N THR A 192 4.87 -8.03 -3.16
CA THR A 192 5.33 -8.88 -2.03
C THR A 192 5.48 -8.13 -0.71
N THR A 193 5.35 -6.79 -0.70
CA THR A 193 5.52 -6.00 0.52
C THR A 193 4.38 -6.22 1.52
N PRO A 194 4.63 -6.04 2.84
CA PRO A 194 3.61 -6.27 3.87
C PRO A 194 2.30 -5.53 3.64
N ARG A 195 2.42 -4.27 3.24
CA ARG A 195 1.26 -3.42 2.95
C ARG A 195 0.39 -4.01 1.85
N MET A 196 1.00 -4.47 0.75
CA MET A 196 0.27 -5.01 -0.39
C MET A 196 -0.34 -6.37 -0.08
N VAL A 197 0.36 -7.22 0.66
CA VAL A 197 -0.19 -8.49 1.16
C VAL A 197 -1.38 -8.25 2.09
N ALA A 198 -1.27 -7.28 3.02
CA ALA A 198 -2.36 -6.91 3.91
C ALA A 198 -3.59 -6.41 3.15
N LEU A 199 -3.40 -5.49 2.20
CA LEU A 199 -4.48 -4.99 1.35
C LEU A 199 -5.14 -6.11 0.55
N GLY A 200 -4.36 -7.03 -0.02
CA GLY A 200 -4.90 -8.16 -0.79
C GLY A 200 -5.77 -9.09 0.04
N LEU A 201 -5.38 -9.36 1.28
CA LEU A 201 -6.18 -10.14 2.22
C LEU A 201 -7.47 -9.43 2.64
N VAL A 202 -7.40 -8.12 2.88
CA VAL A 202 -8.56 -7.29 3.22
C VAL A 202 -9.57 -7.30 2.06
N GLU A 203 -9.14 -6.97 0.84
CA GLU A 203 -10.03 -6.96 -0.33
C GLU A 203 -10.61 -8.35 -0.63
N SER A 204 -9.83 -9.42 -0.48
CA SER A 204 -10.32 -10.79 -0.68
C SER A 204 -11.43 -11.16 0.31
N ALA A 205 -11.25 -10.79 1.59
CA ALA A 205 -12.26 -11.02 2.62
C ALA A 205 -13.52 -10.16 2.38
N GLU A 206 -13.36 -8.91 1.92
CA GLU A 206 -14.47 -8.03 1.57
C GLU A 206 -15.30 -8.57 0.40
N HIS A 207 -14.64 -9.03 -0.67
CA HIS A 207 -15.32 -9.65 -1.80
C HIS A 207 -16.08 -10.91 -1.39
N ALA A 208 -15.49 -11.78 -0.57
CA ALA A 208 -16.17 -12.98 -0.10
C ALA A 208 -17.37 -12.66 0.81
N LEU A 209 -17.26 -11.65 1.68
CA LEU A 209 -18.39 -11.16 2.49
C LEU A 209 -19.52 -10.58 1.61
N ALA A 210 -19.17 -9.86 0.55
CA ALA A 210 -20.13 -9.29 -0.38
C ALA A 210 -20.84 -10.37 -1.20
N ALA A 211 -20.12 -11.40 -1.65
CA ALA A 211 -20.70 -12.55 -2.36
C ALA A 211 -21.65 -13.34 -1.45
N ALA A 212 -21.23 -13.66 -0.22
CA ALA A 212 -22.08 -14.37 0.75
C ALA A 212 -23.38 -13.62 1.09
N ALA A 213 -23.35 -12.28 1.11
CA ALA A 213 -24.54 -11.47 1.33
C ALA A 213 -25.58 -11.59 0.21
N GLN A 214 -25.20 -12.04 -0.99
CA GLN A 214 -26.09 -12.24 -2.14
C GLN A 214 -26.69 -13.65 -2.18
N GLU A 215 -26.01 -14.67 -1.63
CA GLU A 215 -26.37 -16.08 -1.84
C GLU A 215 -27.42 -16.63 -0.86
N ALA A 216 -27.44 -16.22 0.41
CA ALA A 216 -28.55 -16.42 1.35
C ALA A 216 -28.24 -15.79 2.72
N PRO A 217 -29.17 -15.06 3.38
CA PRO A 217 -28.94 -14.48 4.70
C PRO A 217 -28.77 -15.50 5.85
N ASP A 218 -29.12 -16.78 5.63
CA ASP A 218 -29.23 -17.80 6.69
C ASP A 218 -27.97 -18.68 6.90
N SER A 219 -26.86 -18.42 6.20
CA SER A 219 -25.60 -19.12 6.44
C SER A 219 -24.96 -18.73 7.78
N GLY A 220 -25.27 -19.48 8.85
CA GLY A 220 -24.53 -19.56 10.11
C GLY A 220 -24.09 -18.22 10.74
N PRO A 221 -24.89 -17.61 11.64
CA PRO A 221 -24.72 -16.21 12.05
C PRO A 221 -23.39 -15.87 12.74
N THR A 222 -22.68 -16.85 13.29
CA THR A 222 -21.47 -16.61 14.10
C THR A 222 -20.20 -16.47 13.25
N GLY A 223 -20.05 -17.24 12.16
CA GLY A 223 -18.86 -17.23 11.31
C GLY A 223 -18.72 -15.94 10.50
N HIS A 224 -19.79 -15.54 9.81
CA HIS A 224 -19.82 -14.33 8.97
C HIS A 224 -19.68 -13.04 9.80
N ALA A 225 -20.35 -12.96 10.96
CA ALA A 225 -20.21 -11.81 11.84
C ALA A 225 -18.78 -11.66 12.38
N ARG A 226 -18.12 -12.77 12.70
CA ARG A 226 -16.71 -12.77 13.13
C ARG A 226 -15.77 -12.38 12.00
N ALA A 227 -15.96 -12.93 10.78
CA ALA A 227 -15.16 -12.59 9.61
C ALA A 227 -15.27 -11.09 9.29
N ARG A 228 -16.49 -10.52 9.33
CA ARG A 228 -16.72 -9.07 9.12
C ARG A 228 -15.93 -8.20 10.10
N ARG A 229 -16.00 -8.50 11.40
CA ARG A 229 -15.23 -7.77 12.43
C ARG A 229 -13.72 -7.88 12.19
N LEU A 230 -13.22 -9.07 11.84
CA LEU A 230 -11.80 -9.27 11.53
C LEU A 230 -11.37 -8.46 10.31
N THR A 231 -12.18 -8.40 9.25
CA THR A 231 -11.92 -7.58 8.07
C THR A 231 -11.88 -6.08 8.41
N GLU A 232 -12.82 -5.59 9.21
CA GLU A 232 -12.83 -4.19 9.68
C GLU A 232 -11.57 -3.85 10.50
N TRP A 233 -11.15 -4.74 11.40
CA TRP A 233 -9.94 -4.56 12.19
C TRP A 233 -8.65 -4.73 11.37
N ALA A 234 -8.68 -5.54 10.32
CA ALA A 234 -7.56 -5.67 9.38
C ALA A 234 -7.39 -4.37 8.60
N ARG A 235 -8.48 -3.80 8.08
CA ARG A 235 -8.50 -2.51 7.40
C ARG A 235 -7.95 -1.39 8.29
N SER A 236 -8.49 -1.28 9.52
CA SER A 236 -7.99 -0.28 10.48
C SER A 236 -6.51 -0.47 10.80
N ALA A 237 -6.01 -1.71 10.85
CA ALA A 237 -4.57 -1.96 11.04
C ALA A 237 -3.73 -1.54 9.82
N VAL A 238 -4.21 -1.71 8.59
CA VAL A 238 -3.56 -1.15 7.39
C VAL A 238 -3.46 0.37 7.49
N ASP A 239 -4.56 1.04 7.86
CA ASP A 239 -4.60 2.50 7.99
C ASP A 239 -3.62 3.02 9.05
N MET A 240 -3.37 2.24 10.10
CA MET A 240 -2.39 2.55 11.16
C MET A 240 -0.96 2.13 10.81
N GLY A 241 -0.72 1.50 9.66
CA GLY A 241 0.59 0.96 9.28
C GLY A 241 1.00 -0.32 10.03
N ASP A 242 0.09 -0.95 10.77
CA ASP A 242 0.31 -2.21 11.50
C ASP A 242 0.04 -3.41 10.58
N TYR A 243 0.91 -3.57 9.57
CA TYR A 243 0.72 -4.56 8.52
C TYR A 243 0.77 -6.01 9.04
N GLU A 244 1.53 -6.28 10.11
CA GLU A 244 1.55 -7.60 10.74
C GLU A 244 0.16 -7.99 11.27
N LYS A 245 -0.47 -7.13 12.07
CA LYS A 245 -1.83 -7.38 12.56
C LYS A 245 -2.85 -7.40 11.42
N ALA A 246 -2.68 -6.55 10.41
CA ALA A 246 -3.56 -6.53 9.26
C ALA A 246 -3.53 -7.86 8.50
N ILE A 247 -2.33 -8.38 8.20
CA ILE A 247 -2.13 -9.68 7.55
C ILE A 247 -2.74 -10.80 8.39
N GLN A 248 -2.46 -10.84 9.70
CA GLN A 248 -2.99 -11.86 10.58
C GLN A 248 -4.53 -11.88 10.57
N ARG A 249 -5.16 -10.72 10.77
CA ARG A 249 -6.63 -10.58 10.83
C ARG A 249 -7.28 -10.88 9.48
N GLY A 250 -6.72 -10.35 8.38
CA GLY A 250 -7.21 -10.60 7.02
C GLY A 250 -7.13 -12.07 6.63
N TYR A 251 -6.02 -12.74 6.97
CA TYR A 251 -5.85 -14.18 6.75
C TYR A 251 -6.92 -14.99 7.49
N TYR A 252 -7.16 -14.70 8.77
CA TYR A 252 -8.20 -15.40 9.53
C TYR A 252 -9.61 -15.11 9.02
N ALA A 253 -9.90 -13.88 8.58
CA ALA A 253 -11.16 -13.56 7.93
C ALA A 253 -11.37 -14.39 6.66
N CYS A 254 -10.39 -14.42 5.77
CA CYS A 254 -10.41 -15.24 4.55
C CYS A 254 -10.62 -16.73 4.86
N ARG A 255 -9.91 -17.27 5.87
CA ARG A 255 -10.06 -18.66 6.33
C ARG A 255 -11.48 -18.98 6.81
N LEU A 256 -12.11 -18.08 7.58
CA LEU A 256 -13.49 -18.25 8.04
C LEU A 256 -14.51 -18.23 6.89
N LEU A 257 -14.19 -17.52 5.81
CA LEU A 257 -15.01 -17.39 4.60
C LEU A 257 -14.72 -18.47 3.56
N GLY A 258 -13.80 -19.41 3.84
CA GLY A 258 -13.40 -20.44 2.87
C GLY A 258 -12.63 -19.92 1.65
N VAL A 259 -12.08 -18.71 1.72
CA VAL A 259 -11.26 -18.12 0.65
C VAL A 259 -9.92 -18.84 0.60
N ASP A 260 -9.56 -19.35 -0.57
CA ASP A 260 -8.25 -19.95 -0.80
C ASP A 260 -7.20 -18.84 -1.01
N ILE A 261 -6.18 -18.83 -0.15
CA ILE A 261 -5.12 -17.80 -0.12
C ILE A 261 -3.79 -18.39 -0.65
N ARG A 262 -3.89 -19.38 -1.53
CA ARG A 262 -2.71 -20.05 -2.12
C ARG A 262 -2.00 -19.16 -3.14
#